data_AF-A0A1A8T515-F1
#
_entry.id   AF-A0A1A8T515-F1
#
_cell.length_a   1.000
_cell.length_b   1.000
_cell.length_c   1.000
_cell.angle_alpha   90.00
_cell.angle_beta   90.00
_cell.angle_gamma   90.00
#
_symmetry.space_group_name_H-M   'P 1'
#
loop_
_entity.id
_entity.type
_entity.pdbx_description
1 polymer ?
#
loop_
_entity_poly.entity_id
_entity_poly.type
_entity_poly.pdbx_seq_one_letter_code
_entity_poly.pdbx_strand_id
1 'polypeptide(L)'
;MVLEQWLESPYYQYFCGETFFQHDFPCHPTSLVKWRKRLGEEGCEWLLTQTIQAGLKLKVIKSASLKRVIVDTTVQEKNITFPTDAKLYNKARQQLTQVAKDLAITLRQTYDKACHELMPKIGRYGHAKQYKRMRKAIKQVKGFLGRVLRDLDRQVKRQGLTLTQKQEDTLNQAYRLLKQTRQSKNKLYSLHEPNVDCISKGKAHKRYEFGVKASIAVTAKESFIVGARSYPGNPYDGHTLKDQLQQVETLTGKKPETCFVDRGYKGSGVEDIKVLVTGQKRGVPKKEKRWMGRRNSVEPIIGHLKSDGKLRRCFLKGILGDAMNVILSACGQNLRKLLKWLYCAPYFGVFLRRLWLKIIFPTENSKNSMALLA
;
A
#
# COMPACT_ATOMS: atom_id res chain seq x y z
N MET A 1 -16.71 7.78 2.73
CA MET A 1 -16.50 7.08 1.42
C MET A 1 -16.39 8.12 0.30
N VAL A 2 -15.85 7.80 -0.89
CA VAL A 2 -15.68 8.81 -1.97
C VAL A 2 -17.01 9.44 -2.39
N LEU A 3 -18.07 8.63 -2.48
CA LEU A 3 -19.42 9.11 -2.83
C LEU A 3 -20.05 9.95 -1.71
N GLU A 4 -19.80 9.62 -0.44
CA GLU A 4 -20.23 10.44 0.70
C GLU A 4 -19.54 11.82 0.67
N GLN A 5 -18.23 11.86 0.38
CA GLN A 5 -17.52 13.13 0.23
C GLN A 5 -18.01 13.97 -0.96
N TRP A 6 -18.53 13.32 -2.00
CA TRP A 6 -19.15 14.02 -3.13
C TRP A 6 -20.49 14.65 -2.72
N LEU A 7 -21.31 13.92 -1.96
CA LEU A 7 -22.56 14.47 -1.40
C LEU A 7 -22.32 15.65 -0.46
N GLU A 8 -21.27 15.60 0.34
CA GLU A 8 -20.99 16.63 1.35
C GLU A 8 -20.29 17.88 0.79
N SER A 9 -19.78 17.84 -0.45
CA SER A 9 -18.89 18.88 -0.99
C SER A 9 -19.44 19.52 -2.26
N PRO A 10 -20.03 20.73 -2.18
CA PRO A 10 -20.47 21.47 -3.37
C PRO A 10 -19.35 21.67 -4.40
N TYR A 11 -18.11 21.86 -3.94
CA TYR A 11 -16.94 21.99 -4.80
C TYR A 11 -16.65 20.71 -5.60
N TYR A 12 -16.86 19.54 -5.01
CA TYR A 12 -16.66 18.28 -5.72
C TYR A 12 -17.76 18.02 -6.73
N GLN A 13 -19.00 18.38 -6.40
CA GLN A 13 -20.12 18.28 -7.34
C GLN A 13 -19.90 19.20 -8.54
N TYR A 14 -19.54 20.46 -8.29
CA TYR A 14 -19.20 21.42 -9.34
C TYR A 14 -18.03 20.93 -10.22
N PHE A 15 -16.96 20.40 -9.59
CA PHE A 15 -15.85 19.80 -10.34
C PHE A 15 -16.28 18.63 -11.22
N CYS A 16 -17.29 17.85 -10.79
CA CYS A 16 -17.87 16.77 -11.57
C CYS A 16 -18.85 17.23 -12.66
N GLY A 17 -19.10 18.52 -12.79
CA GLY A 17 -19.97 19.10 -13.81
C GLY A 17 -21.39 19.43 -13.34
N GLU A 18 -21.69 19.29 -12.05
CA GLU A 18 -23.00 19.66 -11.51
C GLU A 18 -23.16 21.18 -11.41
N THR A 19 -24.31 21.68 -11.83
CA THR A 19 -24.69 23.10 -11.73
C THR A 19 -25.50 23.41 -10.47
N PHE A 20 -26.22 22.41 -9.95
CA PHE A 20 -27.01 22.49 -8.73
C PHE A 20 -26.50 21.48 -7.71
N PHE A 21 -26.72 21.77 -6.42
CA PHE A 21 -26.31 20.87 -5.36
C PHE A 21 -27.22 19.63 -5.33
N GLN A 22 -26.60 18.47 -5.50
CA GLN A 22 -27.23 17.16 -5.53
C GLN A 22 -27.20 16.51 -4.15
N HIS A 23 -28.31 15.85 -3.79
CA HIS A 23 -28.47 15.15 -2.51
C HIS A 23 -28.39 13.62 -2.63
N ASP A 24 -28.46 13.09 -3.86
CA ASP A 24 -28.39 11.67 -4.15
C ASP A 24 -27.03 11.26 -4.71
N PHE A 25 -26.64 10.00 -4.50
CA PHE A 25 -25.37 9.53 -5.04
C PHE A 25 -25.37 9.58 -6.58
N PRO A 26 -24.27 10.05 -7.21
CA PRO A 26 -24.18 10.18 -8.66
C PRO A 26 -24.13 8.83 -9.37
N CYS A 27 -23.80 7.77 -8.63
CA CYS A 27 -23.86 6.39 -9.10
C CYS A 27 -23.89 5.41 -7.92
N HIS A 28 -24.32 4.18 -8.21
CA HIS A 28 -24.24 3.11 -7.23
C HIS A 28 -22.78 2.82 -6.82
N PRO A 29 -22.45 2.62 -5.51
CA PRO A 29 -21.08 2.42 -5.04
C PRO A 29 -20.28 1.30 -5.72
N THR A 30 -20.97 0.25 -6.18
CA THR A 30 -20.33 -0.85 -6.91
C THR A 30 -19.81 -0.43 -8.29
N SER A 31 -20.32 0.65 -8.88
CA SER A 31 -19.84 1.18 -10.16
C SER A 31 -18.37 1.58 -10.08
N LEU A 32 -17.92 2.21 -8.99
CA LEU A 32 -16.50 2.54 -8.78
C LEU A 32 -15.62 1.29 -8.60
N VAL A 33 -16.18 0.20 -8.08
CA VAL A 33 -15.47 -1.09 -7.98
C VAL A 33 -15.33 -1.72 -9.37
N LYS A 34 -16.41 -1.75 -10.16
CA LYS A 34 -16.41 -2.26 -11.53
C LYS A 34 -15.46 -1.44 -12.43
N TRP A 35 -15.50 -0.12 -12.31
CA TRP A 35 -14.62 0.80 -13.04
C TRP A 35 -13.14 0.51 -12.77
N ARG A 36 -12.72 0.43 -11.49
CA ARG A 36 -11.32 0.07 -11.17
C ARG A 36 -10.93 -1.30 -11.70
N LYS A 37 -11.81 -2.30 -11.58
CA LYS A 37 -11.53 -3.64 -12.11
C LYS A 37 -11.37 -3.63 -13.64
N ARG A 38 -12.12 -2.79 -14.35
CA ARG A 38 -12.03 -2.61 -15.80
C ARG A 38 -10.72 -1.90 -16.20
N LEU A 39 -10.27 -0.92 -15.42
CA LEU A 39 -8.94 -0.32 -15.62
C LEU A 39 -7.81 -1.33 -15.40
N GLY A 40 -7.95 -2.16 -14.37
CA GLY A 40 -6.91 -3.11 -13.98
C GLY A 40 -5.62 -2.41 -13.54
N GLU A 41 -4.53 -3.18 -13.51
CA GLU A 41 -3.20 -2.67 -13.19
C GLU A 41 -2.68 -1.76 -14.30
N GLU A 42 -2.76 -2.20 -15.56
CA GLU A 42 -2.29 -1.47 -16.74
C GLU A 42 -2.97 -0.10 -16.91
N GLY A 43 -4.29 -0.01 -16.71
CA GLY A 43 -4.99 1.27 -16.76
C GLY A 43 -4.58 2.21 -15.63
N CYS A 44 -4.26 1.68 -14.45
CA CYS A 44 -3.69 2.49 -13.37
C CYS A 44 -2.26 2.95 -13.68
N GLU A 45 -1.44 2.09 -14.30
CA GLU A 45 -0.12 2.47 -14.79
C GLU A 45 -0.20 3.60 -15.81
N TRP A 46 -1.18 3.55 -16.72
CA TRP A 46 -1.43 4.64 -17.66
C TRP A 46 -1.79 5.95 -16.95
N LEU A 47 -2.60 5.92 -15.88
CA LEU A 47 -2.86 7.11 -15.05
C LEU A 47 -1.56 7.65 -14.42
N LEU A 48 -0.69 6.77 -13.92
CA LEU A 48 0.60 7.17 -13.37
C LEU A 48 1.47 7.84 -14.44
N THR A 49 1.53 7.28 -15.65
CA THR A 49 2.16 7.90 -16.82
C THR A 49 1.63 9.30 -17.09
N GLN A 50 0.31 9.51 -17.06
CA GLN A 50 -0.28 10.84 -17.24
C GLN A 50 0.17 11.84 -16.15
N THR A 51 0.27 11.41 -14.89
CA THR A 51 0.78 12.30 -13.83
C THR A 51 2.26 12.66 -14.03
N ILE A 52 3.08 11.74 -14.55
CA ILE A 52 4.49 11.98 -14.87
C ILE A 52 4.60 12.96 -16.04
N GLN A 53 3.83 12.75 -17.10
CA GLN A 53 3.77 13.66 -18.26
C GLN A 53 3.32 15.06 -17.86
N ALA A 54 2.31 15.18 -16.98
CA ALA A 54 1.88 16.46 -16.43
C ALA A 54 3.02 17.14 -15.64
N GLY A 55 3.78 16.37 -14.84
CA GLY A 55 4.96 16.86 -14.13
C GLY A 55 6.05 17.41 -15.05
N LEU A 56 6.27 16.78 -16.20
CA LEU A 56 7.21 17.25 -17.23
C LEU A 56 6.69 18.51 -17.93
N LYS A 57 5.42 18.51 -18.36
CA LYS A 57 4.78 19.67 -19.02
C LYS A 57 4.78 20.92 -18.14
N LEU A 58 4.44 20.75 -16.86
CA LEU A 58 4.43 21.83 -15.87
C LEU A 58 5.82 22.20 -15.33
N LYS A 59 6.89 21.54 -15.83
CA LYS A 59 8.29 21.73 -15.41
C LYS A 59 8.52 21.51 -13.91
N VAL A 60 7.64 20.76 -13.24
CA VAL A 60 7.83 20.29 -11.85
C VAL A 60 9.02 19.34 -11.77
N ILE A 61 9.16 18.49 -12.80
CA ILE A 61 10.33 17.65 -13.00
C ILE A 61 10.98 17.99 -14.34
N LYS A 62 12.32 17.91 -14.37
CA LYS A 62 13.09 18.05 -15.62
C LYS A 62 13.31 16.69 -16.25
N SER A 63 13.39 16.63 -17.57
CA SER A 63 13.69 15.38 -18.28
C SER A 63 15.02 14.75 -17.86
N ALA A 64 16.02 15.58 -17.52
CA ALA A 64 17.30 15.12 -16.99
C ALA A 64 17.21 14.45 -15.61
N SER A 65 16.17 14.73 -14.83
CA SER A 65 15.96 14.13 -13.50
C SER A 65 15.51 12.67 -13.59
N LEU A 66 14.98 12.23 -14.73
CA LEU A 66 14.59 10.83 -14.98
C LEU A 66 15.79 9.89 -15.09
N LYS A 67 16.99 10.42 -15.38
CA LYS A 67 18.24 9.64 -15.44
C LYS A 67 18.68 9.09 -14.08
N ARG A 68 18.20 9.68 -12.97
CA ARG A 68 18.61 9.34 -11.61
C ARG A 68 17.39 9.07 -10.75
N VAL A 69 17.23 7.81 -10.35
CA VAL A 69 16.10 7.36 -9.55
C VAL A 69 16.55 6.79 -8.21
N ILE A 70 15.69 6.90 -7.21
CA ILE A 70 15.81 6.25 -5.92
C ILE A 70 14.73 5.20 -5.86
N VAL A 71 15.08 3.97 -5.47
CA VAL A 71 14.12 2.88 -5.27
C VAL A 71 14.16 2.42 -3.83
N ASP A 72 12.99 2.35 -3.21
CA ASP A 72 12.83 1.83 -1.86
C ASP A 72 11.56 1.00 -1.73
N THR A 73 11.61 0.00 -0.84
CA THR A 73 10.48 -0.91 -0.61
C THR A 73 9.88 -0.67 0.75
N THR A 74 8.56 -0.54 0.76
CA THR A 74 7.75 -0.43 1.97
C THR A 74 6.72 -1.55 2.02
N VAL A 75 5.97 -1.60 3.12
CA VAL A 75 4.82 -2.51 3.26
C VAL A 75 3.54 -1.72 3.10
N GLN A 76 2.69 -2.19 2.20
CA GLN A 76 1.28 -1.80 2.14
C GLN A 76 0.51 -2.80 3.01
N GLU A 77 0.14 -2.43 4.23
CA GLU A 77 -0.61 -3.33 5.10
C GLU A 77 -2.00 -3.59 4.52
N LYS A 78 -2.48 -4.82 4.65
CA LYS A 78 -3.84 -5.15 4.24
C LYS A 78 -4.82 -4.74 5.35
N ASN A 79 -6.05 -4.40 4.98
CA ASN A 79 -7.13 -4.19 5.94
C ASN A 79 -7.60 -5.52 6.56
N ILE A 80 -6.74 -6.13 7.37
CA ILE A 80 -7.03 -7.34 8.13
C ILE A 80 -6.90 -7.07 9.62
N THR A 81 -7.65 -7.82 10.42
CA THR A 81 -7.39 -7.88 11.86
C THR A 81 -6.04 -8.57 12.11
N PHE A 82 -5.34 -8.17 13.17
CA PHE A 82 -4.06 -8.80 13.53
C PHE A 82 -4.21 -10.33 13.63
N PRO A 83 -3.39 -11.10 12.89
CA PRO A 83 -3.62 -12.51 12.67
C PRO A 83 -3.10 -13.35 13.83
N THR A 84 -4.00 -13.76 14.71
CA THR A 84 -3.72 -14.75 15.75
C THR A 84 -4.31 -16.11 15.38
N ASP A 85 -3.57 -17.18 15.60
CA ASP A 85 -4.02 -18.55 15.35
C ASP A 85 -5.40 -18.84 15.95
N ALA A 86 -5.65 -18.44 17.20
CA ALA A 86 -6.93 -18.62 17.88
C ALA A 86 -8.11 -18.00 17.11
N LYS A 87 -7.97 -16.73 16.71
CA LYS A 87 -9.00 -16.01 15.93
C LYS A 87 -9.22 -16.66 14.57
N LEU A 88 -8.14 -17.07 13.89
CA LEU A 88 -8.24 -17.73 12.59
C LEU A 88 -8.97 -19.08 12.69
N TYR A 89 -8.61 -19.92 13.66
CA TYR A 89 -9.28 -21.21 13.85
C TYR A 89 -10.76 -21.05 14.17
N ASN A 90 -11.12 -20.12 15.06
CA ASN A 90 -12.52 -19.89 15.40
C ASN A 90 -13.30 -19.28 14.23
N LYS A 91 -12.70 -18.36 13.46
CA LYS A 91 -13.37 -17.75 12.30
C LYS A 91 -13.60 -18.77 11.19
N ALA A 92 -12.62 -19.65 10.92
CA ALA A 92 -12.77 -20.73 9.96
C ALA A 92 -13.88 -21.70 10.40
N ARG A 93 -13.94 -22.04 11.70
CA ARG A 93 -15.01 -22.89 12.25
C ARG A 93 -16.39 -22.26 12.03
N GLN A 94 -16.55 -20.98 12.33
CA GLN A 94 -17.80 -20.25 12.07
C GLN A 94 -18.19 -20.27 10.59
N GLN A 95 -17.23 -20.10 9.68
CA GLN A 95 -17.49 -20.20 8.24
C GLN A 95 -17.95 -21.60 7.83
N LEU A 96 -17.31 -22.67 8.34
CA LEU A 96 -17.75 -24.05 8.08
C LEU A 96 -19.14 -24.34 8.65
N THR A 97 -19.47 -23.80 9.83
CA THR A 97 -20.83 -23.91 10.39
C THR A 97 -21.85 -23.18 9.51
N GLN A 98 -21.49 -22.04 8.91
CA GLN A 98 -22.37 -21.37 7.95
C GLN A 98 -22.54 -22.21 6.68
N VAL A 99 -21.46 -22.76 6.12
CA VAL A 99 -21.54 -23.67 4.96
C VAL A 99 -22.46 -24.86 5.25
N ALA A 100 -22.36 -25.46 6.44
CA ALA A 100 -23.24 -26.55 6.84
C ALA A 100 -24.71 -26.13 6.86
N LYS A 101 -25.03 -24.94 7.36
CA LYS A 101 -26.39 -24.39 7.33
C LYS A 101 -26.89 -24.16 5.91
N ASP A 102 -26.06 -23.59 5.05
CA ASP A 102 -26.40 -23.33 3.64
C ASP A 102 -26.69 -24.62 2.87
N LEU A 103 -26.07 -25.75 3.28
CA LEU A 103 -26.28 -27.08 2.72
C LEU A 103 -27.32 -27.91 3.48
N ALA A 104 -28.04 -27.33 4.46
CA ALA A 104 -28.97 -28.03 5.34
C ALA A 104 -28.38 -29.27 6.06
N ILE A 105 -27.06 -29.26 6.31
CA ILE A 105 -26.36 -30.32 7.04
C ILE A 105 -26.45 -30.09 8.54
N THR A 106 -26.94 -31.10 9.26
CA THR A 106 -26.89 -31.11 10.72
C THR A 106 -25.53 -31.61 11.21
N LEU A 107 -24.72 -30.69 11.75
CA LEU A 107 -23.43 -31.03 12.37
C LEU A 107 -23.64 -31.70 13.73
N ARG A 108 -22.81 -32.69 14.06
CA ARG A 108 -22.80 -33.33 15.39
C ARG A 108 -22.62 -32.31 16.52
N GLN A 109 -21.74 -31.33 16.31
CA GLN A 109 -21.46 -30.27 17.27
C GLN A 109 -20.79 -29.08 16.57
N THR A 110 -21.25 -27.86 16.83
CA THR A 110 -20.66 -26.64 16.27
C THR A 110 -19.49 -26.11 17.10
N TYR A 111 -19.48 -26.38 18.41
CA TYR A 111 -18.55 -25.82 19.41
C TYR A 111 -18.66 -24.30 19.64
N ASP A 112 -19.79 -23.67 19.29
CA ASP A 112 -19.97 -22.22 19.48
C ASP A 112 -19.82 -21.78 20.95
N LYS A 113 -20.55 -22.44 21.87
CA LYS A 113 -20.47 -22.15 23.31
C LYS A 113 -19.06 -22.36 23.88
N ALA A 114 -18.44 -23.48 23.52
CA ALA A 114 -17.08 -23.81 23.96
C ALA A 114 -16.05 -22.77 23.48
N CYS A 115 -16.15 -22.31 22.22
CA CYS A 115 -15.31 -21.24 21.70
C CYS A 115 -15.60 -19.90 22.38
N HIS A 116 -16.87 -19.56 22.62
CA HIS A 116 -17.27 -18.33 23.29
C HIS A 116 -16.61 -18.20 24.68
N GLU A 117 -16.59 -19.29 25.45
CA GLU A 117 -15.94 -19.32 26.77
C GLU A 117 -14.40 -19.32 26.71
N LEU A 118 -13.82 -19.97 25.70
CA LEU A 118 -12.37 -20.19 25.62
C LEU A 118 -11.61 -19.01 25.00
N MET A 119 -12.22 -18.30 24.04
CA MET A 119 -11.57 -17.21 23.31
C MET A 119 -11.12 -16.04 24.23
N PRO A 120 -11.93 -15.54 25.18
CA PRO A 120 -11.48 -14.52 26.13
C PRO A 120 -10.35 -15.01 27.04
N LYS A 121 -10.42 -16.29 27.47
CA LYS A 121 -9.40 -16.93 28.32
C LYS A 121 -8.03 -16.93 27.64
N ILE A 122 -7.95 -17.17 26.33
CA ILE A 122 -6.69 -17.13 25.57
C ILE A 122 -6.01 -15.77 25.70
N GLY A 123 -6.76 -14.68 25.57
CA GLY A 123 -6.24 -13.31 25.76
C GLY A 123 -5.76 -13.07 27.19
N ARG A 124 -6.57 -13.46 28.19
CA ARG A 124 -6.24 -13.33 29.62
C ARG A 124 -4.97 -14.11 29.99
N TYR A 125 -4.82 -15.34 29.49
CA TYR A 125 -3.61 -16.14 29.71
C TYR A 125 -2.38 -15.50 29.06
N GLY A 126 -2.52 -14.91 27.87
CA GLY A 126 -1.44 -14.16 27.22
C GLY A 126 -1.01 -12.96 28.05
N HIS A 127 -1.96 -12.15 28.54
CA HIS A 127 -1.69 -11.01 29.41
C HIS A 127 -0.99 -11.42 30.71
N ALA A 128 -1.46 -12.49 31.36
CA ALA A 128 -0.87 -13.05 32.57
C ALA A 128 0.42 -13.85 32.34
N LYS A 129 0.99 -13.84 31.12
CA LYS A 129 2.18 -14.62 30.72
C LYS A 129 2.07 -16.15 30.95
N GLN A 130 0.85 -16.68 31.06
CA GLN A 130 0.57 -18.11 31.26
C GLN A 130 0.59 -18.88 29.92
N TYR A 131 1.72 -18.85 29.21
CA TYR A 131 1.81 -19.34 27.84
C TYR A 131 1.53 -20.84 27.66
N LYS A 132 1.81 -21.67 28.67
CA LYS A 132 1.46 -23.11 28.64
C LYS A 132 -0.06 -23.30 28.56
N ARG A 133 -0.83 -22.60 29.41
CA ARG A 133 -2.30 -22.62 29.41
C ARG A 133 -2.87 -22.03 28.13
N MET A 134 -2.32 -20.91 27.67
CA MET A 134 -2.68 -20.29 26.40
C MET A 134 -2.53 -21.26 25.23
N ARG A 135 -1.38 -21.94 25.10
CA ARG A 135 -1.15 -22.92 24.02
C ARG A 135 -2.12 -24.10 24.08
N LYS A 136 -2.46 -24.59 25.28
CA LYS A 136 -3.46 -25.66 25.46
C LYS A 136 -4.84 -25.22 24.97
N ALA A 137 -5.27 -24.02 25.31
CA ALA A 137 -6.52 -23.44 24.84
C ALA A 137 -6.54 -23.26 23.31
N ILE A 138 -5.46 -22.74 22.71
CA ILE A 138 -5.34 -22.62 21.24
C ILE A 138 -5.43 -24.01 20.57
N LYS A 139 -4.79 -25.04 21.15
CA LYS A 139 -4.87 -26.42 20.65
C LYS A 139 -6.30 -26.97 20.70
N GLN A 140 -7.07 -26.64 21.73
CA GLN A 140 -8.50 -27.00 21.81
C GLN A 140 -9.31 -26.34 20.69
N VAL A 141 -9.12 -25.04 20.44
CA VAL A 141 -9.80 -24.33 19.33
C VAL A 141 -9.43 -24.94 17.97
N LYS A 142 -8.15 -25.27 17.76
CA LYS A 142 -7.70 -26.01 16.56
C LYS A 142 -8.42 -27.37 16.43
N GLY A 143 -8.58 -28.08 17.54
CA GLY A 143 -9.31 -29.35 17.59
C GLY A 143 -10.80 -29.21 17.25
N PHE A 144 -11.47 -28.14 17.72
CA PHE A 144 -12.86 -27.85 17.36
C PHE A 144 -13.03 -27.64 15.85
N LEU A 145 -12.17 -26.81 15.24
CA LEU A 145 -12.15 -26.62 13.79
C LEU A 145 -11.98 -27.96 13.06
N GLY A 146 -11.01 -28.78 13.47
CA GLY A 146 -10.75 -30.07 12.83
C GLY A 146 -11.91 -31.06 12.93
N ARG A 147 -12.66 -31.05 14.04
CA ARG A 147 -13.86 -31.89 14.20
C ARG A 147 -15.00 -31.43 13.30
N VAL A 148 -15.28 -30.12 13.26
CA VAL A 148 -16.32 -29.55 12.38
C VAL A 148 -15.99 -29.82 10.91
N LEU A 149 -14.74 -29.62 10.49
CA LEU A 149 -14.31 -29.87 9.12
C LEU A 149 -14.51 -31.33 8.71
N ARG A 150 -14.07 -32.29 9.54
CA ARG A 150 -14.22 -33.72 9.22
C ARG A 150 -15.67 -34.16 9.17
N ASP A 151 -16.51 -33.66 10.07
CA ASP A 151 -17.93 -33.99 10.08
C ASP A 151 -18.64 -33.45 8.83
N LEU A 152 -18.38 -32.18 8.49
CA LEU A 152 -18.91 -31.55 7.28
C LEU A 152 -18.45 -32.28 6.01
N ASP A 153 -17.14 -32.49 5.83
CA ASP A 153 -16.58 -33.16 4.65
C ASP A 153 -17.14 -34.59 4.47
N ARG A 154 -17.25 -35.35 5.55
CA ARG A 154 -17.86 -36.69 5.52
C ARG A 154 -19.32 -36.65 5.11
N GLN A 155 -20.10 -35.69 5.62
CA GLN A 155 -21.52 -35.59 5.30
C GLN A 155 -21.76 -35.11 3.86
N VAL A 156 -20.96 -34.15 3.38
CA VAL A 156 -20.96 -33.72 1.97
C VAL A 156 -20.71 -34.91 1.04
N LYS A 157 -19.69 -35.72 1.33
CA LYS A 157 -19.38 -36.93 0.55
C LYS A 157 -20.48 -37.99 0.62
N ARG A 158 -21.02 -38.26 1.81
CA ARG A 158 -22.08 -39.26 2.01
C ARG A 158 -23.37 -38.89 1.27
N GLN A 159 -23.71 -37.61 1.23
CA GLN A 159 -24.92 -37.11 0.58
C GLN A 159 -24.71 -36.76 -0.90
N GLY A 160 -23.49 -36.85 -1.42
CA GLY A 160 -23.16 -36.52 -2.81
C GLY A 160 -23.39 -35.04 -3.17
N LEU A 161 -23.28 -34.13 -2.21
CA LEU A 161 -23.60 -32.71 -2.43
C LEU A 161 -22.51 -32.01 -3.26
N THR A 162 -22.92 -31.26 -4.28
CA THR A 162 -22.03 -30.39 -5.04
C THR A 162 -21.80 -29.08 -4.29
N LEU A 163 -20.53 -28.76 -4.03
CA LEU A 163 -20.16 -27.50 -3.41
C LEU A 163 -20.04 -26.40 -4.46
N THR A 164 -20.45 -25.18 -4.10
CA THR A 164 -20.06 -23.99 -4.85
C THR A 164 -18.55 -23.74 -4.70
N GLN A 165 -17.92 -23.08 -5.67
CA GLN A 165 -16.49 -22.73 -5.61
C GLN A 165 -16.11 -22.05 -4.27
N LYS A 166 -16.97 -21.14 -3.79
CA LYS A 166 -16.74 -20.42 -2.53
C LYS A 166 -16.76 -21.34 -1.31
N GLN A 167 -17.64 -22.34 -1.29
CA GLN A 167 -17.70 -23.33 -0.21
C GLN A 167 -16.47 -24.23 -0.25
N GLU A 168 -16.08 -24.67 -1.44
CA GLU A 168 -14.86 -25.46 -1.63
C GLU A 168 -13.60 -24.70 -1.19
N ASP A 169 -13.46 -23.43 -1.59
CA ASP A 169 -12.39 -22.56 -1.13
C ASP A 169 -12.35 -22.44 0.40
N THR A 170 -13.52 -22.36 1.05
CA THR A 170 -13.64 -22.28 2.51
C THR A 170 -13.14 -23.57 3.18
N LEU A 171 -13.50 -24.74 2.64
CA LEU A 171 -12.99 -26.02 3.12
C LEU A 171 -11.48 -26.13 2.89
N ASN A 172 -10.99 -25.77 1.70
CA ASN A 172 -9.57 -25.77 1.36
C ASN A 172 -8.74 -24.87 2.27
N GLN A 173 -9.24 -23.67 2.58
CA GLN A 173 -8.62 -22.78 3.57
C GLN A 173 -8.56 -23.42 4.96
N ALA A 174 -9.63 -24.09 5.42
CA ALA A 174 -9.65 -24.79 6.70
C ALA A 174 -8.64 -25.96 6.73
N TYR A 175 -8.54 -26.76 5.66
CA TYR A 175 -7.53 -27.81 5.54
C TYR A 175 -6.11 -27.23 5.61
N ARG A 176 -5.82 -26.17 4.85
CA ARG A 176 -4.53 -25.47 4.88
C ARG A 176 -4.22 -24.94 6.28
N LEU A 177 -5.20 -24.33 6.95
CA LEU A 177 -5.07 -23.78 8.29
C LEU A 177 -4.77 -24.87 9.34
N LEU A 178 -5.31 -26.08 9.20
CA LEU A 178 -5.02 -27.19 10.10
C LEU A 178 -3.63 -27.80 9.86
N LYS A 179 -3.18 -27.86 8.60
CA LYS A 179 -1.87 -28.39 8.20
C LYS A 179 -0.70 -27.43 8.49
N GLN A 180 -0.92 -26.12 8.42
CA GLN A 180 0.16 -25.16 8.62
C GLN A 180 0.78 -25.24 10.03
N THR A 181 2.09 -25.02 10.08
CA THR A 181 2.90 -25.01 11.30
C THR A 181 3.58 -23.64 11.48
N ARG A 182 4.46 -23.51 12.48
CA ARG A 182 5.26 -22.29 12.67
C ARG A 182 6.23 -22.05 11.50
N GLN A 183 6.74 -23.11 10.89
CA GLN A 183 7.79 -23.06 9.86
C GLN A 183 7.24 -23.21 8.43
N SER A 184 5.93 -23.33 8.27
CA SER A 184 5.33 -23.38 6.93
C SER A 184 5.66 -22.10 6.16
N LYS A 185 6.04 -22.28 4.89
CA LYS A 185 6.08 -21.18 3.91
C LYS A 185 4.66 -20.82 3.49
N ASN A 186 4.43 -19.59 3.06
CA ASN A 186 3.13 -19.09 2.59
C ASN A 186 1.99 -19.42 3.56
N LYS A 187 2.08 -18.92 4.81
CA LYS A 187 1.04 -19.15 5.82
C LYS A 187 -0.22 -18.37 5.53
N LEU A 188 -1.35 -18.90 6.00
CA LEU A 188 -2.63 -18.22 5.92
C LEU A 188 -2.77 -17.28 7.13
N TYR A 189 -2.68 -15.97 6.88
CA TYR A 189 -2.85 -14.94 7.92
C TYR A 189 -4.26 -14.34 7.96
N SER A 190 -5.04 -14.46 6.89
CA SER A 190 -6.43 -14.00 6.82
C SER A 190 -7.25 -14.92 5.91
N LEU A 191 -8.46 -15.25 6.33
CA LEU A 191 -9.37 -16.10 5.54
C LEU A 191 -10.00 -15.32 4.36
N HIS A 192 -10.27 -14.03 4.54
CA HIS A 192 -10.85 -13.19 3.49
C HIS A 192 -9.81 -12.58 2.55
N GLU A 193 -8.53 -12.59 2.94
CA GLU A 193 -7.38 -12.12 2.15
C GLU A 193 -6.23 -13.16 2.24
N PRO A 194 -6.33 -14.29 1.51
CA PRO A 194 -5.43 -15.43 1.67
C PRO A 194 -4.00 -15.20 1.15
N ASN A 195 -3.79 -14.14 0.38
CA ASN A 195 -2.51 -13.78 -0.26
C ASN A 195 -1.69 -12.75 0.54
N VAL A 196 -2.13 -12.42 1.77
CA VAL A 196 -1.39 -11.48 2.63
C VAL A 196 -0.08 -12.12 3.10
N ASP A 197 1.01 -11.39 2.96
CA ASP A 197 2.33 -11.77 3.46
C ASP A 197 2.59 -11.23 4.86
N CYS A 198 3.46 -11.93 5.59
CA CYS A 198 4.06 -11.41 6.82
C CYS A 198 5.46 -10.92 6.50
N ILE A 199 5.68 -9.61 6.68
CA ILE A 199 6.91 -8.94 6.29
C ILE A 199 7.58 -8.35 7.53
N SER A 200 8.87 -8.64 7.71
CA SER A 200 9.70 -8.10 8.78
C SER A 200 10.67 -7.06 8.20
N LYS A 201 10.44 -5.77 8.47
CA LYS A 201 11.30 -4.66 8.03
C LYS A 201 12.17 -4.07 9.16
N GLY A 202 12.39 -4.82 10.24
CA GLY A 202 13.35 -4.45 11.29
C GLY A 202 12.98 -3.22 12.13
N LYS A 203 11.71 -2.80 12.13
CA LYS A 203 11.25 -1.66 12.94
C LYS A 203 11.21 -2.04 14.43
N ALA A 204 11.82 -1.22 15.28
CA ALA A 204 11.92 -1.47 16.72
C ALA A 204 10.56 -1.63 17.40
N HIS A 205 9.57 -0.80 17.04
CA HIS A 205 8.24 -0.79 17.66
C HIS A 205 7.24 -1.78 17.01
N LYS A 206 7.54 -2.34 15.83
CA LYS A 206 6.65 -3.25 15.10
C LYS A 206 7.45 -4.25 14.28
N ARG A 207 7.61 -5.45 14.82
CA ARG A 207 8.44 -6.50 14.19
C ARG A 207 7.87 -7.04 12.87
N TYR A 208 6.54 -7.16 12.78
CA TYR A 208 5.85 -7.74 11.63
C TYR A 208 4.73 -6.83 11.13
N GLU A 209 4.68 -6.65 9.81
CA GLU A 209 3.60 -6.00 9.08
C GLU A 209 2.92 -7.04 8.18
N PHE A 210 1.60 -6.99 8.07
CA PHE A 210 0.82 -7.94 7.29
C PHE A 210 0.21 -7.26 6.08
N GLY A 211 0.68 -7.61 4.89
CA GLY A 211 0.20 -7.01 3.66
C GLY A 211 1.01 -7.46 2.46
N VAL A 212 1.27 -6.55 1.55
CA VAL A 212 2.10 -6.79 0.36
C VAL A 212 3.33 -5.89 0.40
N LYS A 213 4.43 -6.35 -0.21
CA LYS A 213 5.59 -5.49 -0.44
C LYS A 213 5.26 -4.52 -1.56
N ALA A 214 5.57 -3.23 -1.37
CA ALA A 214 5.39 -2.19 -2.37
C ALA A 214 6.73 -1.52 -2.64
N SER A 215 7.18 -1.52 -3.89
CA SER A 215 8.36 -0.79 -4.33
C SER A 215 7.95 0.55 -4.93
N ILE A 216 8.63 1.62 -4.52
CA ILE A 216 8.38 2.98 -4.97
C ILE A 216 9.68 3.53 -5.57
N ALA A 217 9.59 4.01 -6.81
CA ALA A 217 10.68 4.68 -7.51
C ALA A 217 10.40 6.19 -7.60
N VAL A 218 11.35 7.01 -7.18
CA VAL A 218 11.25 8.47 -7.24
C VAL A 218 12.44 9.11 -7.94
N THR A 219 12.27 10.28 -8.56
CA THR A 219 13.41 11.06 -9.07
C THR A 219 14.31 11.49 -7.91
N ALA A 220 15.63 11.43 -8.10
CA ALA A 220 16.58 11.72 -7.03
C ALA A 220 16.59 13.18 -6.56
N LYS A 221 16.11 14.10 -7.41
CA LYS A 221 16.15 15.55 -7.16
C LYS A 221 14.85 16.08 -6.58
N GLU A 222 13.72 15.81 -7.25
CA GLU A 222 12.41 16.34 -6.89
C GLU A 222 11.57 15.37 -6.04
N SER A 223 12.06 14.13 -5.86
CA SER A 223 11.37 13.04 -5.18
C SER A 223 9.97 12.80 -5.78
N PHE A 224 9.83 12.97 -7.09
CA PHE A 224 8.57 12.77 -7.83
C PHE A 224 8.45 11.29 -8.19
N ILE A 225 7.27 10.68 -8.01
CA ILE A 225 7.13 9.24 -8.19
C ILE A 225 7.07 8.93 -9.69
N VAL A 226 7.95 8.03 -10.12
CA VAL A 226 8.10 7.60 -11.53
C VAL A 226 7.91 6.09 -11.71
N GLY A 227 7.67 5.37 -10.61
CA GLY A 227 7.28 3.97 -10.62
C GLY A 227 6.71 3.56 -9.27
N ALA A 228 5.77 2.63 -9.28
CA ALA A 228 5.11 2.12 -8.09
C ALA A 228 4.54 0.73 -8.39
N ARG A 229 5.00 -0.30 -7.69
CA ARG A 229 4.61 -1.70 -7.96
C ARG A 229 4.46 -2.50 -6.68
N SER A 230 3.50 -3.43 -6.68
CA SER A 230 3.32 -4.39 -5.57
C SER A 230 3.95 -5.75 -5.90
N TYR A 231 4.48 -6.43 -4.89
CA TYR A 231 5.15 -7.71 -5.00
C TYR A 231 4.59 -8.71 -3.97
N PRO A 232 3.63 -9.57 -4.35
CA PRO A 232 3.15 -10.65 -3.49
C PRO A 232 4.21 -11.75 -3.31
N GLY A 233 4.10 -12.51 -2.21
CA GLY A 233 5.02 -13.61 -1.88
C GLY A 233 6.28 -13.17 -1.11
N ASN A 234 6.34 -11.92 -0.66
CA ASN A 234 7.47 -11.32 0.07
C ASN A 234 8.86 -11.64 -0.54
N PRO A 235 9.12 -11.30 -1.83
CA PRO A 235 10.43 -11.53 -2.45
C PRO A 235 11.52 -10.70 -1.76
N TYR A 236 12.78 -11.11 -1.87
CA TYR A 236 13.91 -10.29 -1.41
C TYR A 236 13.94 -8.93 -2.14
N ASP A 237 14.29 -7.85 -1.43
CA ASP A 237 14.20 -6.49 -1.99
C ASP A 237 15.04 -6.34 -3.28
N GLY A 238 16.24 -6.94 -3.31
CA GLY A 238 17.09 -6.97 -4.51
C GLY A 238 16.42 -7.58 -5.74
N HIS A 239 15.60 -8.62 -5.58
CA HIS A 239 14.89 -9.27 -6.70
C HIS A 239 13.79 -8.40 -7.29
N THR A 240 13.31 -7.38 -6.56
CA THR A 240 12.28 -6.45 -7.05
C THR A 240 12.85 -5.33 -7.93
N LEU A 241 14.17 -5.15 -7.95
CA LEU A 241 14.78 -3.97 -8.56
C LEU A 241 14.67 -3.96 -10.09
N LYS A 242 14.87 -5.11 -10.73
CA LYS A 242 14.82 -5.25 -12.20
C LYS A 242 13.44 -4.86 -12.72
N ASP A 243 12.40 -5.49 -12.18
CA ASP A 243 11.00 -5.23 -12.55
C ASP A 243 10.61 -3.76 -12.28
N GLN A 244 11.08 -3.19 -11.16
CA GLN A 244 10.82 -1.79 -10.84
C GLN A 244 11.46 -0.84 -11.84
N LEU A 245 12.70 -1.09 -12.26
CA LEU A 245 13.40 -0.24 -13.22
C LEU A 245 12.80 -0.37 -14.63
N GLN A 246 12.38 -1.57 -15.01
CA GLN A 246 11.63 -1.80 -16.26
C GLN A 246 10.30 -1.04 -16.26
N GLN A 247 9.58 -1.04 -15.12
CA GLN A 247 8.36 -0.23 -14.98
C GLN A 247 8.67 1.26 -15.15
N VAL A 248 9.73 1.78 -14.53
CA VAL A 248 10.12 3.20 -14.69
C VAL A 248 10.41 3.53 -16.15
N GLU A 249 11.15 2.67 -16.87
CA GLU A 249 11.43 2.85 -18.29
C GLU A 249 10.14 2.89 -19.12
N THR A 250 9.21 1.97 -18.85
CA THR A 250 7.89 1.90 -19.52
C THR A 250 7.05 3.16 -19.27
N LEU A 251 6.94 3.60 -18.02
CA LEU A 251 6.09 4.74 -17.63
C LEU A 251 6.67 6.09 -18.08
N THR A 252 8.00 6.21 -18.16
CA THR A 252 8.67 7.48 -18.48
C THR A 252 9.15 7.57 -19.92
N GLY A 253 9.21 6.45 -20.64
CA GLY A 253 9.84 6.33 -21.95
C GLY A 253 11.36 6.53 -21.91
N LYS A 254 11.98 6.49 -20.72
CA LYS A 254 13.42 6.72 -20.53
C LYS A 254 14.02 5.75 -19.54
N LYS A 255 15.07 5.05 -19.98
CA LYS A 255 15.87 4.20 -19.11
C LYS A 255 16.68 5.04 -18.11
N PRO A 256 16.58 4.78 -16.79
CA PRO A 256 17.45 5.43 -15.81
C PRO A 256 18.93 5.04 -16.01
N GLU A 257 19.85 5.97 -15.82
CA GLU A 257 21.29 5.71 -15.90
C GLU A 257 21.85 5.25 -14.54
N THR A 258 21.32 5.84 -13.45
CA THR A 258 21.76 5.57 -12.08
C THR A 258 20.57 5.33 -11.15
N CYS A 259 20.66 4.30 -10.32
CA CYS A 259 19.68 3.96 -9.30
C CYS A 259 20.31 3.95 -7.90
N PHE A 260 19.70 4.62 -6.93
CA PHE A 260 20.14 4.65 -5.54
C PHE A 260 19.23 3.78 -4.66
N VAL A 261 19.82 2.87 -3.88
CA VAL A 261 19.08 1.85 -3.12
C VAL A 261 19.72 1.53 -1.77
N ASP A 262 18.94 0.90 -0.91
CA ASP A 262 19.36 0.46 0.43
C ASP A 262 20.26 -0.75 0.38
N ARG A 263 20.89 -1.05 1.53
CA ARG A 263 21.64 -2.29 1.74
C ARG A 263 20.83 -3.55 1.44
N GLY A 264 19.51 -3.51 1.61
CA GLY A 264 18.60 -4.61 1.29
C GLY A 264 18.54 -4.98 -0.19
N TYR A 265 19.08 -4.15 -1.09
CA TYR A 265 19.14 -4.42 -2.52
C TYR A 265 20.49 -4.99 -2.98
N LYS A 266 21.40 -5.31 -2.05
CA LYS A 266 22.68 -5.93 -2.40
C LYS A 266 22.44 -7.26 -3.12
N GLY A 267 23.13 -7.47 -4.25
CA GLY A 267 22.95 -8.66 -5.08
C GLY A 267 21.70 -8.62 -5.96
N SER A 268 21.28 -7.43 -6.42
CA SER A 268 20.10 -7.27 -7.28
C SER A 268 20.24 -7.89 -8.68
N GLY A 269 21.46 -8.17 -9.15
CA GLY A 269 21.71 -8.75 -10.48
C GLY A 269 21.40 -7.83 -11.66
N VAL A 270 21.25 -6.52 -11.40
CA VAL A 270 21.05 -5.49 -12.43
C VAL A 270 22.42 -4.96 -12.85
N GLU A 271 22.80 -5.20 -14.10
CA GLU A 271 24.12 -4.85 -14.65
C GLU A 271 24.07 -3.70 -15.65
N ASP A 272 22.91 -3.50 -16.27
CA ASP A 272 22.65 -2.52 -17.33
C ASP A 272 22.44 -1.09 -16.81
N ILE A 273 22.24 -0.92 -15.50
CA ILE A 273 22.05 0.36 -14.82
C ILE A 273 23.04 0.46 -13.66
N LYS A 274 23.59 1.65 -13.44
CA LYS A 274 24.50 1.89 -12.31
C LYS A 274 23.74 1.89 -10.98
N VAL A 275 23.73 0.76 -10.29
CA VAL A 275 23.11 0.61 -8.97
C VAL A 275 24.11 0.99 -7.87
N LEU A 276 23.77 2.00 -7.08
CA LEU A 276 24.57 2.48 -5.96
C LEU A 276 23.88 2.17 -4.63
N VAL A 277 24.52 1.31 -3.84
CA VAL A 277 24.00 0.83 -2.56
C VAL A 277 24.48 1.74 -1.42
N THR A 278 23.58 2.10 -0.50
CA THR A 278 23.90 2.92 0.68
C THR A 278 25.09 2.38 1.48
N GLY A 279 26.04 3.25 1.80
CA GLY A 279 27.24 2.92 2.56
C GLY A 279 28.38 2.30 1.74
N GLN A 280 28.22 2.14 0.43
CA GLN A 280 29.30 1.74 -0.46
C GLN A 280 30.39 2.83 -0.53
N LYS A 281 31.62 2.49 -0.13
CA LYS A 281 32.77 3.41 -0.17
C LYS A 281 33.62 3.26 -1.44
N ARG A 282 33.81 2.03 -1.94
CA ARG A 282 34.66 1.69 -3.09
C ARG A 282 33.88 1.81 -4.39
N GLY A 283 34.49 2.40 -5.43
CA GLY A 283 33.91 2.53 -6.76
C GLY A 283 32.82 3.60 -6.93
N VAL A 284 32.60 4.46 -5.92
CA VAL A 284 31.60 5.52 -5.96
C VAL A 284 32.25 6.88 -6.28
N PRO A 285 31.93 7.51 -7.43
CA PRO A 285 32.45 8.84 -7.74
C PRO A 285 32.03 9.89 -6.71
N LYS A 286 32.88 10.88 -6.44
CA LYS A 286 32.60 11.96 -5.46
C LYS A 286 31.25 12.67 -5.74
N LYS A 287 30.91 12.89 -7.02
CA LYS A 287 29.63 13.50 -7.43
C LYS A 287 28.41 12.68 -7.03
N GLU A 288 28.52 11.35 -7.01
CA GLU A 288 27.41 10.44 -6.67
C GLU A 288 27.21 10.27 -5.16
N LYS A 289 28.23 10.56 -4.34
CA LYS A 289 28.11 10.54 -2.87
C LYS A 289 27.04 11.51 -2.36
N ARG A 290 26.92 12.71 -2.97
CA ARG A 290 25.86 13.68 -2.63
C ARG A 290 24.47 13.13 -2.94
N TRP A 291 24.30 12.48 -4.08
CA TRP A 291 23.02 11.89 -4.47
C TRP A 291 22.63 10.70 -3.60
N MET A 292 23.61 9.88 -3.19
CA MET A 292 23.39 8.80 -2.23
C MET A 292 22.89 9.31 -0.88
N GLY A 293 23.33 10.49 -0.42
CA GLY A 293 22.76 11.15 0.76
C GLY A 293 21.31 11.64 0.54
N ARG A 294 20.96 12.09 -0.68
CA ARG A 294 19.59 12.49 -1.02
C ARG A 294 18.62 11.30 -1.14
N ARG A 295 19.12 10.05 -1.13
CA ARG A 295 18.27 8.85 -1.13
C ARG A 295 17.23 8.88 -0.01
N ASN A 296 17.59 9.40 1.16
CA ASN A 296 16.68 9.54 2.31
C ASN A 296 15.44 10.42 2.01
N SER A 297 15.44 11.20 0.92
CA SER A 297 14.26 11.95 0.48
C SER A 297 13.07 11.06 0.07
N VAL A 298 13.28 9.75 -0.15
CA VAL A 298 12.19 8.80 -0.40
C VAL A 298 11.38 8.51 0.86
N GLU A 299 11.99 8.63 2.06
CA GLU A 299 11.32 8.30 3.32
C GLU A 299 10.13 9.24 3.62
N PRO A 300 10.25 10.58 3.48
CA PRO A 300 9.09 11.48 3.57
C PRO A 300 8.01 11.16 2.53
N ILE A 301 8.38 10.76 1.31
CA ILE A 301 7.41 10.41 0.26
C ILE A 301 6.63 9.15 0.66
N ILE A 302 7.32 8.12 1.14
CA ILE A 302 6.67 6.92 1.70
C ILE A 302 5.81 7.28 2.92
N GLY A 303 6.26 8.22 3.76
CA GLY A 303 5.49 8.81 4.85
C GLY A 303 4.17 9.40 4.36
N HIS A 304 4.20 10.29 3.38
CA HIS A 304 3.02 10.90 2.75
C HIS A 304 2.12 9.86 2.07
N LEU A 305 2.69 8.86 1.39
CA LEU A 305 1.91 7.77 0.82
C LEU A 305 1.15 6.98 1.89
N LYS A 306 1.71 6.88 3.11
CA LYS A 306 1.09 6.19 4.25
C LYS A 306 0.13 7.06 5.06
N SER A 307 0.36 8.36 5.20
CA SER A 307 -0.52 9.26 5.97
C SER A 307 -1.66 9.79 5.10
N ASP A 308 -1.29 10.37 3.96
CA ASP A 308 -2.19 11.14 3.10
C ASP A 308 -2.71 10.24 1.98
N GLY A 309 -1.86 9.31 1.52
CA GLY A 309 -2.28 8.20 0.66
C GLY A 309 -2.91 7.06 1.45
N LYS A 310 -3.52 6.11 0.74
CA LYS A 310 -4.09 4.90 1.34
C LYS A 310 -3.09 3.73 1.34
N LEU A 311 -1.78 4.02 1.36
CA LEU A 311 -0.75 2.99 1.35
C LEU A 311 -0.56 2.34 2.73
N ARG A 312 -0.88 3.04 3.82
CA ARG A 312 -0.80 2.45 5.18
C ARG A 312 -1.75 1.27 5.35
N ARG A 313 -2.91 1.32 4.69
CA ARG A 313 -3.91 0.25 4.76
C ARG A 313 -4.67 0.13 3.43
N CYS A 314 -4.47 -0.98 2.74
CA CYS A 314 -5.18 -1.31 1.53
C CYS A 314 -6.56 -1.90 1.85
N PHE A 315 -7.60 -1.26 1.33
CA PHE A 315 -8.99 -1.70 1.44
C PHE A 315 -9.48 -2.44 0.19
N LEU A 316 -8.66 -2.51 -0.86
CA LEU A 316 -9.01 -3.20 -2.10
C LEU A 316 -8.73 -4.70 -1.95
N LYS A 317 -9.60 -5.53 -2.52
CA LYS A 317 -9.56 -6.98 -2.34
C LYS A 317 -8.59 -7.67 -3.30
N GLY A 318 -7.83 -8.64 -2.78
CA GLY A 318 -6.95 -9.50 -3.58
C GLY A 318 -5.71 -8.81 -4.18
N ILE A 319 -4.94 -9.57 -4.96
CA ILE A 319 -3.64 -9.16 -5.51
C ILE A 319 -3.79 -7.98 -6.47
N LEU A 320 -4.78 -8.03 -7.38
CA LEU A 320 -5.07 -6.91 -8.29
C LEU A 320 -5.42 -5.64 -7.51
N GLY A 321 -6.22 -5.75 -6.45
CA GLY A 321 -6.54 -4.64 -5.57
C GLY A 321 -5.30 -4.05 -4.90
N ASP A 322 -4.37 -4.91 -4.48
CA ASP A 322 -3.12 -4.48 -3.88
C ASP A 322 -2.24 -3.71 -4.86
N ALA A 323 -2.08 -4.19 -6.10
CA ALA A 323 -1.34 -3.51 -7.16
C ALA A 323 -1.92 -2.13 -7.49
N MET A 324 -3.23 -2.07 -7.74
CA MET A 324 -3.93 -0.82 -8.03
C MET A 324 -3.80 0.19 -6.88
N ASN A 325 -3.86 -0.24 -5.62
CA ASN A 325 -3.76 0.68 -4.48
C ASN A 325 -2.37 1.33 -4.38
N VAL A 326 -1.30 0.60 -4.70
CA VAL A 326 0.06 1.14 -4.74
C VAL A 326 0.18 2.21 -5.83
N ILE A 327 -0.26 1.91 -7.05
CA ILE A 327 -0.18 2.81 -8.20
C ILE A 327 -1.05 4.05 -8.00
N LEU A 328 -2.30 3.89 -7.55
CA LEU A 328 -3.21 5.01 -7.30
C LEU A 328 -2.74 5.89 -6.14
N SER A 329 -2.10 5.30 -5.11
CA SER A 329 -1.47 6.09 -4.05
C SER A 329 -0.32 6.94 -4.59
N ALA A 330 0.49 6.40 -5.51
CA ALA A 330 1.53 7.14 -6.20
C ALA A 330 0.96 8.28 -7.08
N CYS A 331 -0.10 8.00 -7.86
CA CYS A 331 -0.80 9.01 -8.65
C CYS A 331 -1.30 10.15 -7.76
N GLY A 332 -1.97 9.83 -6.65
CA GLY A 332 -2.48 10.82 -5.71
C GLY A 332 -1.37 11.69 -5.11
N GLN A 333 -0.20 11.12 -4.82
CA GLN A 333 0.93 11.89 -4.32
C GLN A 333 1.54 12.81 -5.39
N ASN A 334 1.65 12.35 -6.63
CA ASN A 334 2.08 13.18 -7.75
C ASN A 334 1.10 14.34 -7.98
N LEU A 335 -0.21 14.07 -7.99
CA LEU A 335 -1.24 15.10 -8.13
C LEU A 335 -1.17 16.15 -7.01
N ARG A 336 -0.96 15.75 -5.75
CA ARG A 336 -0.74 16.71 -4.66
C ARG A 336 0.48 17.60 -4.89
N LYS A 337 1.58 17.04 -5.41
CA LYS A 337 2.77 17.82 -5.77
C LYS A 337 2.49 18.80 -6.91
N LEU A 338 1.77 18.36 -7.94
CA LEU A 338 1.36 19.20 -9.06
C LEU A 338 0.44 20.34 -8.59
N LEU A 339 -0.55 20.06 -7.75
CA LEU A 339 -1.46 21.07 -7.20
C LEU A 339 -0.70 22.08 -6.33
N LYS A 340 0.21 21.63 -5.46
CA LYS A 340 1.08 22.52 -4.68
C LYS A 340 1.94 23.40 -5.59
N TRP A 341 2.46 22.84 -6.68
CA TRP A 341 3.21 23.61 -7.67
C TRP A 341 2.34 24.66 -8.36
N LEU A 342 1.16 24.29 -8.85
CA LEU A 342 0.23 25.21 -9.51
C LEU A 342 -0.24 26.33 -8.58
N TYR A 343 -0.46 26.01 -7.30
CA TYR A 343 -0.80 27.00 -6.29
C TYR A 343 0.38 27.94 -6.02
N CYS A 344 1.58 27.42 -5.76
CA CYS A 344 2.72 28.22 -5.33
C CYS A 344 3.47 28.95 -6.47
N ALA A 345 3.50 28.39 -7.68
CA ALA A 345 4.25 28.93 -8.82
C ALA A 345 3.90 30.40 -9.15
N PRO A 346 2.62 30.82 -9.21
CA PRO A 346 2.28 32.22 -9.44
C PRO A 346 2.75 33.13 -8.29
N TYR A 347 2.61 32.71 -7.03
CA TYR A 347 3.06 33.50 -5.88
C TYR A 347 4.58 33.64 -5.83
N PHE A 348 5.34 32.60 -6.19
CA PHE A 348 6.80 32.68 -6.30
C PHE A 348 7.24 33.62 -7.42
N GLY A 349 6.56 33.62 -8.57
CA GLY A 349 6.83 34.55 -9.66
C GLY A 349 6.58 36.01 -9.27
N VAL A 350 5.45 36.28 -8.60
CA VAL A 350 5.12 37.63 -8.10
C VAL A 350 6.08 38.07 -6.99
N PHE A 351 6.44 37.17 -6.07
CA PHE A 351 7.40 37.44 -5.00
C PHE A 351 8.80 37.73 -5.55
N LEU A 352 9.30 36.91 -6.47
CA LEU A 352 10.60 37.12 -7.11
C LEU A 352 10.61 38.38 -7.98
N ARG A 353 9.52 38.69 -8.70
CA ARG A 353 9.39 39.93 -9.46
C ARG A 353 9.41 41.16 -8.54
N ARG A 354 8.72 41.11 -7.39
CA ARG A 354 8.77 42.18 -6.37
C ARG A 354 10.16 42.32 -5.74
N LEU A 355 10.84 41.21 -5.47
CA LEU A 355 12.20 41.21 -4.91
C LEU A 355 13.21 41.75 -5.93
N TRP A 356 13.09 41.35 -7.20
CA TRP A 356 13.94 41.81 -8.29
C TRP A 356 13.72 43.29 -8.61
N LEU A 357 12.47 43.77 -8.60
CA LEU A 357 12.16 45.20 -8.72
C LEU A 357 12.74 46.01 -7.54
N LYS A 358 12.75 45.48 -6.31
CA LYS A 358 13.40 46.14 -5.16
C LYS A 358 14.93 46.16 -5.25
N ILE A 359 15.54 45.16 -5.91
CA ILE A 359 16.99 45.09 -6.09
C ILE A 359 17.45 46.03 -7.22
N ILE A 360 16.63 46.18 -8.28
CA ILE A 360 16.95 47.03 -9.44
C ILE A 360 16.56 48.49 -9.22
N PHE A 361 15.46 48.72 -8.51
CA PHE A 361 15.03 50.04 -8.07
C PHE A 361 15.07 50.08 -6.54
N PRO A 362 16.26 50.16 -5.92
CA PRO A 362 16.32 50.53 -4.52
C PRO A 362 15.70 51.92 -4.41
N THR A 363 14.57 52.02 -3.72
CA THR A 363 13.94 53.31 -3.44
C THR A 363 14.98 54.19 -2.76
N GLU A 364 15.47 55.21 -3.46
CA GLU A 364 16.29 56.25 -2.87
C GLU A 364 15.48 56.82 -1.70
N ASN A 365 16.03 56.64 -0.49
CA ASN A 365 15.54 57.36 0.67
C ASN A 365 15.77 58.85 0.42
N SER A 366 14.74 59.55 -0.06
CA SER A 366 14.69 61.01 -0.06
C SER A 366 14.58 61.51 1.39
N LYS A 367 15.68 61.44 2.13
CA LYS A 367 15.92 62.26 3.31
C LYS A 367 16.77 63.44 2.87
N ASN A 368 16.16 64.39 2.16
CA ASN A 368 16.65 65.76 1.97
C ASN A 368 15.54 66.60 1.30
N SER A 369 14.51 66.93 2.07
CA SER A 369 13.57 68.02 1.77
C SER A 369 12.81 68.43 3.04
N MET A 370 13.56 68.89 4.04
CA MET A 370 13.02 69.77 5.09
C MET A 370 14.00 70.92 5.30
N ALA A 371 14.05 71.80 4.29
CA ALA A 371 14.52 73.17 4.42
C ALA A 371 13.72 73.99 3.39
N LEU A 372 13.18 75.13 3.82
CA LEU A 372 12.30 76.05 3.11
C LEU A 372 10.81 75.66 3.07
N LEU A 373 10.13 75.90 4.19
CA LEU A 373 8.94 76.77 4.27
C LEU A 373 8.47 76.87 5.74
N ALA A 374 9.09 77.79 6.48
CA ALA A 374 8.57 78.64 7.55
C ALA A 374 9.77 79.24 8.30
#